data_AF-A0A328CAE2-F1
#
_entry.id   AF-A0A328CAE2-F1
#
_cell.length_a   1.000
_cell.length_b   1.000
_cell.length_c   1.000
_cell.angle_alpha   90.00
_cell.angle_beta   90.00
_cell.angle_gamma   90.00
#
_symmetry.space_group_name_H-M   'P 1'
#
loop_
_entity.id
_entity.type
_entity.pdbx_description
1 polymer ?
#
loop_
_entity_poly.entity_id
_entity_poly.type
_entity_poly.pdbx_seq_one_letter_code
_entity_poly.pdbx_strand_id
1 'polypeptide(L)'
;MSVQEQPRAEATRPGGVERAVRFAGHLTAALLIAVLGSVVVLGPGHLRALLELELAGRGAEVAPHVLLHLGLSAVVWALVVVIARALRGALASGRRPRLVRARGAVVTETLIVMPVLLLLVFGLAQLAVVNIAGMLANYAAIQAGRAVWVWQPETQPLNDQSARRGVSEAMVIEHARAQAAAALAPVAPGDHQLSGDLGSGALTRMRGMMMASQVDNPPNDSGRMVENVSMDSATNEDAAFWRALDGSSFPERTARKISFAYLATDVEIVSRGEEVGARLTYRHYVAFPLVGSIFGDSTTVGGRQGYYSEISREFILPAQVQPNAETPEL
;
A
#
# COMPACT_ATOMS: atom_id res chain seq x y z
N MET A 1 17.46 -52.44 -58.11
CA MET A 1 17.90 -51.78 -56.86
C MET A 1 17.00 -52.25 -55.74
N SER A 2 17.46 -53.20 -54.94
CA SER A 2 16.74 -53.74 -53.77
C SER A 2 16.82 -52.75 -52.62
N VAL A 3 15.67 -52.25 -52.18
CA VAL A 3 15.56 -51.42 -50.97
C VAL A 3 15.75 -52.37 -49.78
N GLN A 4 16.90 -52.29 -49.14
CA GLN A 4 17.18 -52.98 -47.87
C GLN A 4 16.30 -52.35 -46.79
N GLU A 5 15.22 -53.03 -46.39
CA GLU A 5 14.43 -52.65 -45.22
C GLU A 5 15.31 -52.74 -43.98
N GLN A 6 15.63 -51.59 -43.39
CA GLN A 6 16.30 -51.54 -42.09
C GLN A 6 15.34 -52.13 -41.03
N PRO A 7 15.82 -53.05 -40.18
CA PRO A 7 15.00 -53.63 -39.11
C PRO A 7 14.52 -52.52 -38.18
N ARG A 8 13.20 -52.38 -38.04
CA ARG A 8 12.57 -51.48 -37.07
C ARG A 8 13.01 -51.93 -35.68
N ALA A 9 13.88 -51.14 -35.04
CA ALA A 9 14.25 -51.35 -33.65
C ALA A 9 12.97 -51.33 -32.79
N GLU A 10 12.63 -52.48 -32.21
CA GLU A 10 11.55 -52.57 -31.24
C GLU A 10 11.89 -51.69 -30.05
N ALA A 11 11.15 -50.58 -29.90
CA ALA A 11 11.25 -49.72 -28.74
C ALA A 11 10.80 -50.50 -27.50
N THR A 12 11.77 -51.03 -26.75
CA THR A 12 11.52 -51.71 -25.48
C THR A 12 10.75 -50.79 -24.56
N ARG A 13 9.55 -51.23 -24.15
CA ARG A 13 8.71 -50.45 -23.22
C ARG A 13 9.49 -50.19 -21.93
N PRO A 14 9.44 -48.96 -21.39
CA PRO A 14 10.11 -48.65 -20.14
C PRO A 14 9.58 -49.56 -19.03
N GLY A 15 10.50 -50.23 -18.34
CA GLY A 15 10.20 -51.11 -17.22
C GLY A 15 9.53 -50.37 -16.06
N GLY A 16 8.85 -51.11 -15.17
CA GLY A 16 8.12 -50.53 -14.04
C GLY A 16 8.98 -49.60 -13.15
N VAL A 17 10.25 -49.98 -12.95
CA VAL A 17 11.23 -49.21 -12.16
C VAL A 17 11.49 -47.82 -12.77
N GLU A 18 11.64 -47.74 -14.09
CA GLU A 18 11.93 -46.47 -14.77
C GLU A 18 10.75 -45.49 -14.66
N ARG A 19 9.52 -46.00 -14.74
CA ARG A 19 8.32 -45.17 -14.55
C ARG A 19 8.22 -44.64 -13.13
N ALA A 20 8.52 -45.48 -12.13
CA ALA A 20 8.53 -45.08 -10.73
C ALA A 20 9.56 -43.97 -10.47
N VAL A 21 10.79 -44.10 -10.98
CA VAL A 21 11.84 -43.08 -10.84
C VAL A 21 11.46 -41.77 -11.51
N ARG A 22 10.88 -41.81 -12.71
CA ARG A 22 10.41 -40.60 -13.41
C ARG A 22 9.28 -39.91 -12.65
N PHE A 23 8.33 -40.68 -12.13
CA PHE A 23 7.22 -40.16 -11.33
C PHE A 23 7.74 -39.48 -10.05
N ALA A 24 8.63 -40.16 -9.32
CA ALA A 24 9.28 -39.59 -8.14
C ALA A 24 9.99 -38.28 -8.46
N GLY A 25 10.78 -38.24 -9.55
CA GLY A 25 11.46 -37.01 -9.97
C GLY A 25 10.51 -35.85 -10.27
N HIS A 26 9.38 -36.10 -10.93
CA HIS A 26 8.39 -35.05 -11.18
C HIS A 26 7.68 -34.57 -9.90
N LEU A 27 7.38 -35.50 -8.98
CA LEU A 27 6.77 -35.17 -7.70
C LEU A 27 7.72 -34.31 -6.84
N THR A 28 8.99 -34.72 -6.74
CA THR A 28 10.01 -33.97 -5.99
C THR A 28 10.20 -32.56 -6.54
N ALA A 29 10.23 -32.40 -7.87
CA ALA A 29 10.37 -31.09 -8.50
C ALA A 29 9.15 -30.19 -8.26
N ALA A 30 7.92 -30.74 -8.33
CA ALA A 30 6.71 -29.98 -8.02
C ALA A 30 6.68 -29.52 -6.56
N LEU A 31 7.09 -30.39 -5.63
CA LEU A 31 7.22 -30.06 -4.21
C LEU A 31 8.29 -28.98 -3.98
N LEU A 32 9.44 -29.05 -4.67
CA LEU A 32 10.48 -28.04 -4.57
C LEU A 32 9.98 -26.66 -5.02
N ILE A 33 9.23 -26.60 -6.13
CA ILE A 33 8.60 -25.36 -6.62
C ILE A 33 7.58 -24.84 -5.62
N ALA A 34 6.77 -25.72 -5.02
CA ALA A 34 5.82 -25.31 -3.99
C ALA A 34 6.52 -24.66 -2.80
N VAL A 35 7.59 -25.27 -2.30
CA VAL A 35 8.37 -24.74 -1.17
C VAL A 35 9.02 -23.40 -1.52
N LEU A 36 9.72 -23.32 -2.66
CA LEU A 36 10.35 -22.07 -3.11
C LEU A 36 9.32 -20.96 -3.33
N GLY A 37 8.19 -21.27 -3.95
CA GLY A 37 7.09 -20.34 -4.17
C GLY A 37 6.51 -19.84 -2.84
N SER A 38 6.31 -20.72 -1.86
CA SER A 38 5.84 -20.33 -0.52
C SER A 38 6.84 -19.40 0.17
N VAL A 39 8.14 -19.69 0.12
CA VAL A 39 9.17 -18.84 0.75
C VAL A 39 9.21 -17.45 0.12
N VAL A 40 9.14 -17.36 -1.22
CA VAL A 40 9.24 -16.10 -1.95
C VAL A 40 7.96 -15.26 -1.83
N VAL A 41 6.79 -15.89 -1.91
CA VAL A 41 5.50 -15.17 -1.99
C VAL A 41 4.92 -14.87 -0.61
N LEU A 42 4.94 -15.84 0.30
CA LEU A 42 4.31 -15.70 1.62
C LEU A 42 5.27 -15.09 2.65
N GLY A 43 6.58 -15.23 2.42
CA GLY A 43 7.61 -14.84 3.36
C GLY A 43 7.69 -15.75 4.60
N PRO A 44 8.76 -15.62 5.41
CA PRO A 44 9.02 -16.52 6.53
C PRO A 44 8.02 -16.41 7.68
N GLY A 45 7.34 -15.26 7.86
CA GLY A 45 6.34 -15.06 8.91
C GLY A 45 5.08 -15.91 8.72
N HIS A 46 4.54 -15.96 7.50
CA HIS A 46 3.36 -16.77 7.19
C HIS A 46 3.64 -18.27 7.26
N LEU A 47 4.85 -18.70 6.89
CA LEU A 47 5.26 -20.10 7.06
C LEU A 47 5.28 -20.53 8.53
N ARG A 48 5.73 -19.65 9.43
CA ARG A 48 5.65 -19.90 10.88
C ARG A 48 4.20 -19.98 11.36
N ALA A 49 3.36 -19.05 10.93
CA ALA A 49 1.94 -19.05 11.29
C ALA A 49 1.21 -20.32 10.82
N LEU A 50 1.51 -20.80 9.60
CA LEU A 50 0.98 -22.08 9.09
C LEU A 50 1.44 -23.27 9.94
N LEU A 51 2.71 -23.26 10.37
CA LEU A 51 3.27 -24.31 11.23
C LEU A 51 2.63 -24.29 12.62
N GLU A 52 2.39 -23.10 13.18
CA GLU A 52 1.70 -22.90 14.45
C GLU A 52 0.23 -23.36 14.38
N LEU A 53 -0.47 -23.10 13.27
CA LEU A 53 -1.83 -23.60 12.99
C LEU A 53 -1.89 -25.13 12.94
N GLU A 54 -0.90 -25.78 12.31
CA GLU A 54 -0.80 -27.24 12.26
C GLU A 54 -0.50 -27.82 13.65
N LEU A 55 0.44 -27.23 14.40
CA LEU A 55 0.77 -27.62 15.77
C LEU A 55 -0.42 -27.44 16.72
N ALA A 56 -1.30 -26.48 16.45
CA ALA A 56 -2.55 -26.26 17.19
C ALA A 56 -3.68 -27.23 16.78
N GLY A 57 -3.44 -28.18 15.87
CA GLY A 57 -4.42 -29.17 15.42
C GLY A 57 -5.51 -28.62 14.50
N ARG A 58 -5.33 -27.41 13.93
CA ARG A 58 -6.28 -26.77 13.01
C ARG A 58 -5.94 -26.97 11.53
N GLY A 59 -5.14 -27.99 11.21
CA GLY A 59 -4.70 -28.27 9.85
C GLY A 59 -5.82 -28.43 8.81
N ALA A 60 -7.01 -28.87 9.25
CA ALA A 60 -8.17 -29.03 8.36
C ALA A 60 -8.65 -27.72 7.73
N GLU A 61 -8.53 -26.59 8.44
CA GLU A 61 -8.92 -25.27 7.93
C GLU A 61 -7.98 -24.80 6.81
N VAL A 62 -6.72 -25.21 6.88
CA VAL A 62 -5.63 -24.79 5.98
C VAL A 62 -5.47 -25.75 4.78
N ALA A 63 -5.90 -27.00 4.93
CA ALA A 63 -5.83 -28.05 3.92
C ALA A 63 -6.26 -27.62 2.50
N PRO A 64 -7.39 -26.93 2.27
CA PRO A 64 -7.79 -26.54 0.91
C PRO A 64 -6.79 -25.56 0.26
N HIS A 65 -6.16 -24.68 1.06
CA HIS A 65 -5.22 -23.69 0.56
C HIS A 65 -3.88 -24.36 0.20
N VAL A 66 -3.43 -25.32 1.02
CA VAL A 66 -2.25 -26.14 0.74
C VAL A 66 -2.45 -26.98 -0.52
N LEU A 67 -3.61 -27.61 -0.67
CA LEU A 67 -3.94 -28.39 -1.86
C LEU A 67 -3.98 -27.52 -3.13
N LEU A 68 -4.57 -26.33 -3.05
CA LEU A 68 -4.59 -25.37 -4.16
C LEU A 68 -3.16 -24.97 -4.56
N HIS A 69 -2.32 -24.64 -3.58
CA HIS A 69 -0.92 -24.26 -3.81
C HIS A 69 -0.10 -25.40 -4.43
N LEU A 70 -0.27 -26.62 -3.94
CA LEU A 70 0.35 -27.82 -4.53
C LEU A 70 -0.13 -28.06 -5.96
N GLY A 71 -1.43 -27.88 -6.22
CA GLY A 71 -2.02 -27.98 -7.55
C GLY A 71 -1.41 -26.97 -8.53
N LEU A 72 -1.35 -25.69 -8.14
CA LEU A 72 -0.73 -24.63 -8.94
C LEU A 72 0.76 -24.90 -9.18
N SER A 73 1.49 -25.35 -8.16
CA SER A 73 2.91 -25.68 -8.27
C SER A 73 3.16 -26.84 -9.23
N ALA A 74 2.29 -27.85 -9.23
CA ALA A 74 2.32 -28.95 -10.20
C ALA A 74 2.05 -28.46 -11.64
N VAL A 75 1.12 -27.51 -11.83
CA VAL A 75 0.85 -26.89 -13.14
C VAL A 75 2.06 -26.10 -13.63
N VAL A 76 2.69 -25.30 -12.77
CA VAL A 76 3.92 -24.55 -13.11
C VAL A 76 5.04 -25.51 -13.52
N TRP A 77 5.25 -26.58 -12.76
CA TRP A 77 6.23 -27.60 -13.14
C TRP A 77 5.92 -28.26 -14.48
N ALA A 78 4.66 -28.62 -14.72
CA ALA A 78 4.24 -29.19 -15.99
C ALA A 78 4.54 -28.24 -17.16
N LEU A 79 4.30 -26.94 -16.98
CA LEU A 79 4.64 -25.90 -17.96
C LEU A 79 6.15 -25.85 -18.24
N VAL A 80 6.98 -25.87 -17.19
CA VAL A 80 8.45 -25.91 -17.31
C VAL A 80 8.90 -27.14 -18.10
N VAL A 81 8.32 -28.32 -17.83
CA VAL A 81 8.64 -29.55 -18.55
C VAL A 81 8.23 -29.47 -20.02
N VAL A 82 7.05 -28.90 -20.33
CA VAL A 82 6.59 -28.69 -21.70
C VAL A 82 7.54 -27.74 -22.44
N ILE A 83 7.91 -26.62 -21.83
CA ILE A 83 8.86 -25.65 -22.39
C ILE A 83 10.22 -26.31 -22.61
N ALA A 84 10.76 -27.02 -21.62
CA ALA A 84 12.04 -27.71 -21.72
C ALA A 84 12.04 -28.77 -22.84
N ARG A 85 10.94 -29.50 -23.01
CA ARG A 85 10.78 -30.46 -24.12
C ARG A 85 10.70 -29.76 -25.47
N ALA A 86 9.96 -28.65 -25.56
CA ALA A 86 9.88 -27.84 -26.78
C ALA A 86 11.26 -27.28 -27.16
N LEU A 87 12.02 -26.77 -26.19
CA LEU A 87 13.37 -26.26 -26.39
C LEU A 87 14.34 -27.37 -26.81
N ARG A 88 14.32 -28.54 -26.15
CA ARG A 88 15.16 -29.68 -26.56
C ARG A 88 14.80 -30.17 -27.96
N GLY A 89 13.51 -30.19 -28.31
CA GLY A 89 13.05 -30.51 -29.66
C GLY A 89 13.55 -29.51 -30.70
N ALA A 90 13.52 -28.21 -30.39
CA ALA A 90 14.04 -27.15 -31.24
C ALA A 90 15.57 -27.20 -31.38
N LEU A 91 16.30 -27.58 -30.33
CA LEU A 91 17.75 -27.71 -30.35
C LEU A 91 18.23 -29.00 -31.05
N ALA A 92 17.51 -30.11 -30.88
CA ALA A 92 17.85 -31.41 -31.47
C ALA A 92 17.43 -31.53 -32.95
N SER A 93 16.49 -30.70 -33.42
CA SER A 93 16.17 -30.56 -34.84
C SER A 93 17.28 -29.74 -35.52
N GLY A 94 18.41 -30.41 -35.76
CA GLY A 94 19.61 -29.80 -36.33
C GLY A 94 19.32 -28.92 -37.55
N ARG A 95 19.85 -27.69 -37.50
CA ARG A 95 20.17 -26.74 -38.58
C ARG A 95 19.67 -27.10 -39.99
N ARG A 96 18.36 -27.28 -40.18
CA ARG A 96 17.75 -27.10 -41.49
C ARG A 96 17.27 -25.66 -41.50
N PRO A 97 17.81 -24.78 -42.37
CA PRO A 97 17.36 -23.40 -42.49
C PRO A 97 15.94 -23.43 -43.06
N ARG A 98 14.96 -23.63 -42.17
CA ARG A 98 13.58 -23.29 -42.44
C ARG A 98 13.53 -21.78 -42.30
N LEU A 99 13.12 -21.08 -43.37
CA LEU A 99 12.62 -19.72 -43.27
C LEU A 99 11.44 -19.75 -42.28
N VAL A 100 11.74 -19.56 -40.99
CA VAL A 100 10.72 -19.37 -39.97
C VAL A 100 10.19 -17.97 -40.20
N ARG A 101 8.95 -17.91 -40.69
CA ARG A 101 8.18 -16.68 -40.84
C ARG A 101 8.25 -15.93 -39.51
N ALA A 102 8.82 -14.73 -39.51
CA ALA A 102 9.19 -13.89 -38.36
C ALA A 102 8.04 -13.45 -37.43
N ARG A 103 6.87 -14.08 -37.49
CA ARG A 103 5.65 -13.68 -36.77
C ARG A 103 5.71 -13.93 -35.25
N GLY A 104 6.66 -14.73 -34.76
CA GLY A 104 6.84 -15.00 -33.33
C GLY A 104 7.88 -14.11 -32.64
N ALA A 105 8.78 -13.47 -33.40
CA ALA A 105 9.89 -12.69 -32.85
C ALA A 105 9.39 -11.47 -32.07
N VAL A 106 8.35 -10.80 -32.58
CA VAL A 106 7.74 -9.63 -31.94
C VAL A 106 7.16 -9.98 -30.56
N VAL A 107 6.51 -11.14 -30.42
CA VAL A 107 5.93 -11.56 -29.13
C VAL A 107 7.05 -11.85 -28.12
N THR A 108 8.12 -12.53 -28.54
CA THR A 108 9.27 -12.80 -27.65
C THR A 108 10.03 -11.53 -27.28
N GLU A 109 10.23 -10.60 -28.22
CA GLU A 109 10.84 -9.30 -27.94
C GLU A 109 9.98 -8.48 -26.98
N THR A 110 8.66 -8.44 -27.21
CA THR A 110 7.72 -7.76 -26.30
C THR A 110 7.78 -8.37 -24.90
N LEU A 111 7.82 -9.69 -24.78
CA LEU A 111 7.83 -10.38 -23.48
C LEU A 111 9.13 -10.15 -22.68
N ILE A 112 10.26 -9.93 -23.38
CA ILE A 112 11.54 -9.56 -22.75
C ILE A 112 11.57 -8.08 -22.36
N VAL A 113 11.01 -7.19 -23.20
CA VAL A 113 10.99 -5.74 -22.96
C VAL A 113 9.93 -5.35 -21.92
N MET A 114 8.80 -6.07 -21.85
CA MET A 114 7.65 -5.72 -21.03
C MET A 114 7.99 -5.61 -19.53
N PRO A 115 8.73 -6.53 -18.88
CA PRO A 115 9.06 -6.40 -17.46
C PRO A 115 9.91 -5.16 -17.16
N VAL A 116 10.88 -4.85 -18.03
CA VAL A 116 11.74 -3.66 -17.89
C VAL A 116 10.91 -2.39 -18.08
N LEU A 117 10.04 -2.38 -19.10
CA LEU A 117 9.13 -1.27 -19.36
C LEU A 117 8.14 -1.06 -18.20
N LEU A 118 7.53 -2.12 -17.68
CA LEU A 118 6.62 -2.05 -16.53
C LEU A 118 7.33 -1.54 -15.28
N LEU A 119 8.54 -2.01 -15.01
CA LEU A 119 9.34 -1.54 -13.87
C LEU A 119 9.66 -0.04 -14.00
N LEU A 120 10.04 0.43 -15.19
CA LEU A 120 10.26 1.85 -15.48
C LEU A 120 8.98 2.67 -15.32
N VAL A 121 7.87 2.22 -15.89
CA VAL A 121 6.58 2.94 -15.83
C VAL A 121 6.09 3.02 -14.38
N PHE A 122 6.12 1.92 -13.62
CA PHE A 122 5.72 1.93 -12.21
C PHE A 122 6.68 2.72 -11.33
N GLY A 123 7.99 2.67 -11.62
CA GLY A 123 8.98 3.49 -10.93
C GLY A 123 8.77 4.99 -11.15
N LEU A 124 8.53 5.41 -12.40
CA LEU A 124 8.22 6.81 -12.74
C LEU A 124 6.88 7.25 -12.14
N ALA A 125 5.86 6.39 -12.18
CA ALA A 125 4.57 6.67 -11.56
C ALA A 125 4.70 6.84 -10.03
N GLN A 126 5.44 5.96 -9.35
CA GLN A 126 5.68 6.10 -7.91
C GLN A 126 6.47 7.38 -7.59
N LEU A 127 7.50 7.71 -8.37
CA LEU A 127 8.26 8.94 -8.18
C LEU A 127 7.37 10.18 -8.35
N ALA A 128 6.46 10.18 -9.33
CA ALA A 128 5.49 11.25 -9.51
C ALA A 128 4.56 11.39 -8.29
N VAL A 129 4.03 10.27 -7.78
CA VAL A 129 3.16 10.28 -6.58
C VAL A 129 3.90 10.78 -5.34
N VAL A 130 5.15 10.35 -5.14
CA VAL A 130 6.00 10.85 -4.03
C VAL A 130 6.27 12.35 -4.17
N ASN A 131 6.52 12.85 -5.39
CA ASN A 131 6.72 14.27 -5.61
C ASN A 131 5.45 15.09 -5.31
N ILE A 132 4.28 14.61 -5.73
CA ILE A 132 2.98 15.23 -5.39
C ILE A 132 2.78 15.23 -3.88
N ALA A 133 3.06 14.12 -3.20
CA ALA A 133 2.99 14.04 -1.74
C ALA A 133 3.97 15.03 -1.07
N GLY A 134 5.18 15.18 -1.60
CA GLY A 134 6.16 16.15 -1.13
C GLY A 134 5.70 17.60 -1.27
N MET A 135 5.07 17.96 -2.38
CA MET A 135 4.47 19.28 -2.56
C MET A 135 3.30 19.53 -1.60
N LEU A 136 2.40 18.55 -1.44
CA LEU A 136 1.28 18.66 -0.50
C LEU A 136 1.75 18.67 0.95
N ALA A 137 2.85 18.00 1.30
CA ALA A 137 3.44 18.07 2.64
C ALA A 137 3.99 19.47 2.97
N ASN A 138 4.56 20.19 1.99
CA ASN A 138 4.93 21.60 2.18
C ASN A 138 3.70 22.45 2.50
N TYR A 139 2.62 22.27 1.72
CA TYR A 139 1.37 22.99 1.95
C TYR A 139 0.74 22.61 3.30
N ALA A 140 0.77 21.33 3.67
CA ALA A 140 0.28 20.84 4.95
C ALA A 140 1.05 21.41 6.14
N ALA A 141 2.38 21.54 6.04
CA ALA A 141 3.18 22.19 7.07
C ALA A 141 2.81 23.67 7.23
N ILE A 142 2.54 24.38 6.14
CA ILE A 142 2.05 25.76 6.19
C ILE A 142 0.67 25.83 6.89
N GLN A 143 -0.26 24.94 6.55
CA GLN A 143 -1.59 24.91 7.18
C GLN A 143 -1.51 24.55 8.66
N ALA A 144 -0.70 23.56 9.03
CA ALA A 144 -0.44 23.21 10.42
C ALA A 144 0.20 24.37 11.19
N GLY A 145 1.25 24.99 10.63
CA GLY A 145 1.94 26.10 11.28
C GLY A 145 1.05 27.33 11.45
N ARG A 146 0.17 27.61 10.48
CA ARG A 146 -0.86 28.67 10.65
C ARG A 146 -1.88 28.32 11.73
N ALA A 147 -2.30 27.06 11.82
CA ALA A 147 -3.19 26.63 12.90
C ALA A 147 -2.50 26.79 14.28
N VAL A 148 -1.25 26.34 14.41
CA VAL A 148 -0.47 26.57 15.65
C VAL A 148 -0.33 28.07 15.92
N TRP A 149 0.01 28.88 14.92
CA TRP A 149 0.17 30.32 15.08
C TRP A 149 -1.10 31.01 15.59
N VAL A 150 -2.28 30.57 15.14
CA VAL A 150 -3.58 31.09 15.61
C VAL A 150 -3.91 30.63 17.03
N TRP A 151 -3.73 29.34 17.33
CA TRP A 151 -4.26 28.74 18.57
C TRP A 151 -3.25 28.68 19.72
N GLN A 152 -1.95 28.72 19.46
CA GLN A 152 -0.92 28.63 20.51
C GLN A 152 -1.00 29.78 21.53
N PRO A 153 -1.22 31.06 21.14
CA PRO A 153 -1.34 32.15 22.11
C PRO A 153 -2.51 31.95 23.09
N GLU A 154 -3.56 31.22 22.69
CA GLU A 154 -4.74 30.92 23.51
C GLU A 154 -4.42 29.95 24.66
N THR A 155 -3.29 29.23 24.59
CA THR A 155 -2.86 28.31 25.65
C THR A 155 -2.20 29.01 26.84
N GLN A 156 -1.76 30.27 26.67
CA GLN A 156 -1.04 30.99 27.71
C GLN A 156 -2.03 31.69 28.66
N PRO A 157 -1.87 31.53 29.99
CA PRO A 157 -2.66 32.28 30.95
C PRO A 157 -2.19 33.74 30.90
N LEU A 158 -2.99 34.61 30.27
CA LEU A 158 -2.83 36.06 30.46
C LEU A 158 -3.07 36.39 31.94
N ASN A 159 -2.42 37.44 32.44
CA ASN A 159 -2.38 37.88 33.85
C ASN A 159 -3.73 38.15 34.52
N ASP A 160 -4.84 37.89 33.85
CA ASP A 160 -6.18 37.98 34.38
C ASP A 160 -6.85 36.60 34.30
N GLN A 161 -7.49 36.17 35.39
CA GLN A 161 -8.01 34.81 35.62
C GLN A 161 -9.14 34.36 34.66
N SER A 162 -9.35 35.11 33.58
CA SER A 162 -10.21 34.82 32.45
C SER A 162 -9.44 34.25 31.24
N ALA A 163 -8.31 33.55 31.49
CA ALA A 163 -7.62 32.70 30.51
C ALA A 163 -8.61 32.15 29.47
N ARG A 164 -8.41 32.54 28.21
CA ARG A 164 -9.34 32.27 27.12
C ARG A 164 -9.68 30.77 27.12
N ARG A 165 -10.94 30.48 27.45
CA ARG A 165 -11.41 29.25 28.09
C ARG A 165 -10.96 27.96 27.41
N GLY A 166 -10.18 27.14 28.11
CA GLY A 166 -10.13 25.68 27.90
C GLY A 166 -9.38 25.16 26.68
N VAL A 167 -8.55 25.99 26.01
CA VAL A 167 -7.69 25.52 24.91
C VAL A 167 -6.40 24.93 25.50
N SER A 168 -6.25 23.61 25.38
CA SER A 168 -5.02 22.91 25.77
C SER A 168 -4.03 22.84 24.60
N GLU A 169 -2.75 22.66 24.88
CA GLU A 169 -1.73 22.40 23.85
C GLU A 169 -2.09 21.18 22.98
N ALA A 170 -2.66 20.13 23.59
CA ALA A 170 -3.17 18.96 22.86
C ALA A 170 -4.25 19.36 21.84
N MET A 171 -5.14 20.30 22.18
CA MET A 171 -6.15 20.83 21.27
C MET A 171 -5.51 21.57 20.09
N VAL A 172 -4.45 22.35 20.34
CA VAL A 172 -3.68 23.04 19.29
C VAL A 172 -3.06 22.02 18.32
N ILE A 173 -2.42 20.98 18.85
CA ILE A 173 -1.84 19.89 18.05
C ILE A 173 -2.92 19.18 17.23
N GLU A 174 -4.07 18.87 17.82
CA GLU A 174 -5.19 18.25 17.10
C GLU A 174 -5.70 19.12 15.96
N HIS A 175 -5.86 20.43 16.17
CA HIS A 175 -6.26 21.36 15.12
C HIS A 175 -5.22 21.44 14.01
N ALA A 176 -3.93 21.55 14.35
CA ALA A 176 -2.86 21.58 13.37
C ALA A 176 -2.77 20.28 12.56
N ARG A 177 -2.89 19.12 13.23
CA ARG A 177 -2.93 17.80 12.61
C ARG A 177 -4.15 17.62 11.69
N ALA A 178 -5.33 18.09 12.09
CA ALA A 178 -6.53 18.01 11.26
C ALA A 178 -6.42 18.87 9.98
N GLN A 179 -5.84 20.07 10.08
CA GLN A 179 -5.60 20.94 8.92
C GLN A 179 -4.56 20.34 7.96
N ALA A 180 -3.48 19.79 8.50
CA ALA A 180 -2.49 19.05 7.72
C ALA A 180 -3.09 17.83 7.02
N ALA A 181 -3.90 17.05 7.74
CA ALA A 181 -4.57 15.87 7.20
C ALA A 181 -5.49 16.23 6.03
N ALA A 182 -6.24 17.33 6.11
CA ALA A 182 -7.08 17.81 5.02
C ALA A 182 -6.26 18.15 3.76
N ALA A 183 -5.10 18.78 3.92
CA ALA A 183 -4.17 19.06 2.82
C ALA A 183 -3.56 17.79 2.20
N LEU A 184 -3.34 16.75 3.00
CA LEU A 184 -2.72 15.48 2.59
C LEU A 184 -3.72 14.42 2.12
N ALA A 185 -5.02 14.60 2.37
CA ALA A 185 -6.07 13.67 1.99
C ALA A 185 -6.03 13.24 0.50
N PRO A 186 -5.72 14.11 -0.48
CA PRO A 186 -5.66 13.69 -1.89
C PRO A 186 -4.67 12.54 -2.15
N VAL A 187 -3.50 12.55 -1.49
CA VAL A 187 -2.43 11.55 -1.63
C VAL A 187 -2.52 10.40 -0.64
N ALA A 188 -3.46 10.45 0.30
CA ALA A 188 -3.74 9.34 1.19
C ALA A 188 -4.43 8.18 0.45
N PRO A 189 -4.16 6.93 0.81
CA PRO A 189 -4.91 5.79 0.30
C PRO A 189 -6.41 5.89 0.62
N GLY A 190 -7.24 5.42 -0.31
CA GLY A 190 -8.71 5.42 -0.17
C GLY A 190 -9.25 4.28 0.69
N ASP A 191 -8.64 3.11 0.62
CA ASP A 191 -9.08 1.91 1.34
C ASP A 191 -8.10 1.59 2.46
N HIS A 192 -8.53 1.64 3.71
CA HIS A 192 -7.70 1.22 4.83
C HIS A 192 -8.59 0.75 5.98
N GLN A 193 -8.08 -0.18 6.76
CA GLN A 193 -8.65 -0.51 8.06
C GLN A 193 -8.50 0.72 8.93
N LEU A 194 -9.59 1.26 9.46
CA LEU A 194 -9.51 2.26 10.50
C LEU A 194 -9.31 1.52 11.82
N SER A 195 -8.06 1.37 12.24
CA SER A 195 -7.75 1.01 13.61
C SER A 195 -7.02 2.17 14.27
N GLY A 196 -7.65 2.82 15.24
CA GLY A 196 -7.08 3.96 15.94
C GLY A 196 -8.15 4.85 16.54
N ASP A 197 -7.74 5.68 17.50
CA ASP A 197 -8.62 6.68 18.10
C ASP A 197 -8.87 7.81 17.10
N LEU A 198 -10.09 7.85 16.54
CA LEU A 198 -10.58 8.92 15.67
C LEU A 198 -11.37 9.98 16.47
N GLY A 199 -11.32 9.91 17.81
CA GLY A 199 -12.13 10.71 18.73
C GLY A 199 -11.87 12.22 18.72
N SER A 200 -10.90 12.70 17.92
CA SER A 200 -10.65 14.14 17.80
C SER A 200 -11.87 14.87 17.21
N GLY A 201 -12.41 15.82 17.98
CA GLY A 201 -13.48 16.69 17.52
C GLY A 201 -13.04 17.57 16.34
N ALA A 202 -11.75 17.92 16.27
CA ALA A 202 -11.20 18.68 15.14
C ALA A 202 -11.21 17.86 13.84
N LEU A 203 -10.81 16.58 13.91
CA LEU A 203 -10.88 15.67 12.78
C LEU A 203 -12.33 15.46 12.31
N THR A 204 -13.25 15.22 13.25
CA THR A 204 -14.67 14.98 12.92
C THR A 204 -15.30 16.16 12.19
N ARG A 205 -15.04 17.40 12.66
CA ARG A 205 -15.52 18.61 11.98
C ARG A 205 -14.90 18.78 10.59
N MET A 206 -13.58 18.60 10.48
CA MET A 206 -12.88 18.74 9.20
C MET A 206 -13.38 17.71 8.18
N ARG A 207 -13.58 16.46 8.62
CA ARG A 207 -14.14 15.38 7.82
C ARG A 207 -15.54 15.73 7.31
N GLY A 208 -16.42 16.23 8.18
CA GLY A 208 -17.76 16.67 7.79
C GLY A 208 -17.74 17.78 6.74
N MET A 209 -16.89 18.80 6.91
CA MET A 209 -16.72 19.87 5.93
C MET A 209 -16.21 19.36 4.59
N MET A 210 -15.19 18.50 4.59
CA MET A 210 -14.66 17.92 3.35
C MET A 210 -15.68 17.03 2.65
N MET A 211 -16.43 16.21 3.39
CA MET A 211 -17.48 15.37 2.82
C MET A 211 -18.63 16.19 2.24
N ALA A 212 -19.06 17.24 2.95
CA ALA A 212 -20.09 18.15 2.48
C ALA A 212 -19.70 18.83 1.16
N SER A 213 -18.40 19.11 0.95
CA SER A 213 -17.90 19.67 -0.32
C SER A 213 -18.04 18.74 -1.53
N GLN A 214 -18.29 17.44 -1.31
CA GLN A 214 -18.43 16.42 -2.36
C GLN A 214 -19.90 16.14 -2.72
N VAL A 215 -20.85 16.86 -2.12
CA VAL A 215 -22.28 16.66 -2.36
C VAL A 215 -22.87 17.97 -2.87
N ASP A 216 -23.67 17.89 -3.93
CA ASP A 216 -24.25 19.08 -4.58
C ASP A 216 -25.16 19.88 -3.64
N ASN A 217 -25.84 19.19 -2.72
CA ASN A 217 -26.75 19.79 -1.73
C ASN A 217 -26.44 19.23 -0.34
N PRO A 218 -25.39 19.74 0.34
CA PRO A 218 -25.04 19.27 1.67
C PRO A 218 -26.16 19.67 2.66
N PRO A 219 -26.50 18.81 3.62
CA PRO A 219 -27.40 19.17 4.70
C PRO A 219 -26.83 20.33 5.52
N ASN A 220 -27.71 21.15 6.11
CA ASN A 220 -27.30 22.25 7.01
C ASN A 220 -26.43 21.77 8.19
N ASP A 221 -26.53 20.49 8.54
CA ASP A 221 -25.68 19.82 9.51
C ASP A 221 -24.74 18.82 8.81
N SER A 222 -23.55 19.30 8.45
CA SER A 222 -22.48 18.48 7.86
C SER A 222 -21.89 17.46 8.84
N GLY A 223 -22.11 17.62 10.15
CA GLY A 223 -21.69 16.66 11.17
C GLY A 223 -22.44 15.35 11.06
N ARG A 224 -23.74 15.39 10.75
CA ARG A 224 -24.56 14.17 10.55
C ARG A 224 -24.16 13.33 9.33
N MET A 225 -23.48 13.92 8.34
CA MET A 225 -22.93 13.15 7.22
C MET A 225 -21.83 12.20 7.70
N VAL A 226 -21.07 12.60 8.71
CA VAL A 226 -19.97 11.82 9.27
C VAL A 226 -20.48 10.60 10.03
N GLU A 227 -21.57 10.76 10.77
CA GLU A 227 -22.20 9.67 11.54
C GLU A 227 -22.75 8.56 10.65
N ASN A 228 -23.17 8.90 9.43
CA ASN A 228 -23.76 7.96 8.48
C ASN A 228 -22.72 7.20 7.63
N VAL A 229 -21.45 7.60 7.66
CA VAL A 229 -20.41 6.87 6.93
C VAL A 229 -19.96 5.69 7.79
N SER A 230 -20.33 4.49 7.33
CA SER A 230 -19.84 3.26 7.96
C SER A 230 -18.33 3.18 7.80
N MET A 231 -17.62 3.37 8.91
CA MET A 231 -16.19 3.14 9.03
C MET A 231 -15.94 1.67 9.42
N ASP A 232 -16.65 0.75 8.77
CA ASP A 232 -16.47 -0.68 9.00
C ASP A 232 -15.01 -1.07 8.80
N SER A 233 -14.55 -2.05 9.58
CA SER A 233 -13.20 -2.58 9.47
C SER A 233 -12.98 -3.13 8.07
N ALA A 234 -12.08 -2.50 7.33
CA ALA A 234 -11.76 -2.94 5.98
C ALA A 234 -11.23 -4.39 6.01
N THR A 235 -11.65 -5.24 5.08
CA THR A 235 -11.12 -6.60 4.96
C THR A 235 -9.90 -6.62 4.04
N ASN A 236 -9.15 -7.74 3.99
CA ASN A 236 -8.05 -7.87 3.02
C ASN A 236 -8.52 -7.74 1.55
N GLU A 237 -9.80 -7.93 1.28
CA GLU A 237 -10.40 -7.71 -0.05
C GLU A 237 -10.42 -6.22 -0.42
N ASP A 238 -10.38 -5.32 0.57
CA ASP A 238 -10.41 -3.87 0.37
C ASP A 238 -9.05 -3.31 -0.05
N ALA A 239 -7.97 -4.08 0.11
CA ALA A 239 -6.65 -3.73 -0.42
C ALA A 239 -6.50 -4.06 -1.93
N ALA A 240 -7.51 -4.66 -2.55
CA ALA A 240 -7.43 -5.11 -3.93
C ALA A 240 -7.51 -3.93 -4.92
N PHE A 241 -6.72 -4.01 -6.00
CA PHE A 241 -6.67 -2.96 -7.03
C PHE A 241 -8.04 -2.62 -7.64
N TRP A 242 -8.94 -3.59 -7.77
CA TRP A 242 -10.27 -3.37 -8.34
C TRP A 242 -11.18 -2.48 -7.46
N ARG A 243 -10.97 -2.45 -6.14
CA ARG A 243 -11.69 -1.54 -5.22
C ARG A 243 -11.32 -0.08 -5.45
N ALA A 244 -10.07 0.18 -5.85
CA ALA A 244 -9.60 1.51 -6.21
C ALA A 244 -10.33 2.09 -7.43
N LEU A 245 -10.99 1.23 -8.24
CA LEU A 245 -11.65 1.63 -9.48
C LEU A 245 -13.12 1.98 -9.35
N ASP A 246 -13.93 1.44 -8.42
CA ASP A 246 -15.37 1.81 -8.39
C ASP A 246 -16.22 1.36 -7.17
N GLY A 247 -15.63 1.03 -6.01
CA GLY A 247 -16.42 0.45 -4.91
C GLY A 247 -17.22 1.43 -4.02
N SER A 248 -16.74 2.67 -3.85
CA SER A 248 -17.23 3.59 -2.80
C SER A 248 -17.64 4.96 -3.33
N SER A 249 -18.61 5.60 -2.66
CA SER A 249 -19.02 6.97 -2.96
C SER A 249 -17.89 7.99 -2.71
N PHE A 250 -17.92 9.15 -3.38
CA PHE A 250 -16.94 10.22 -3.16
C PHE A 250 -16.88 10.73 -1.71
N PRO A 251 -18.00 10.96 -1.01
CA PRO A 251 -17.97 11.38 0.39
C PRO A 251 -17.32 10.33 1.30
N GLU A 252 -17.65 9.05 1.12
CA GLU A 252 -17.05 7.95 1.88
C GLU A 252 -15.54 7.84 1.63
N ARG A 253 -15.11 7.95 0.37
CA ARG A 253 -13.68 7.96 0.01
C ARG A 253 -12.96 9.13 0.63
N THR A 254 -13.59 10.30 0.66
CA THR A 254 -13.05 11.51 1.29
C THR A 254 -12.90 11.32 2.80
N ALA A 255 -13.92 10.75 3.44
CA ALA A 255 -13.91 10.42 4.86
C ALA A 255 -12.77 9.46 5.22
N ARG A 256 -12.55 8.43 4.40
CA ARG A 256 -11.44 7.50 4.59
C ARG A 256 -10.09 8.17 4.35
N LYS A 257 -9.91 8.87 3.23
CA LYS A 257 -8.66 9.55 2.88
C LYS A 257 -8.21 10.54 3.96
N ILE A 258 -9.11 11.38 4.48
CA ILE A 258 -8.76 12.32 5.54
C ILE A 258 -8.43 11.59 6.85
N SER A 259 -9.18 10.54 7.20
CA SER A 259 -8.94 9.78 8.43
C SER A 259 -7.58 9.07 8.38
N PHE A 260 -7.23 8.47 7.24
CA PHE A 260 -5.88 7.91 7.05
C PHE A 260 -4.82 8.99 7.09
N ALA A 261 -5.02 10.11 6.39
CA ALA A 261 -4.07 11.21 6.39
C ALA A 261 -3.80 11.70 7.81
N TYR A 262 -4.84 11.78 8.64
CA TYR A 262 -4.72 12.14 10.05
C TYR A 262 -3.88 11.13 10.83
N LEU A 263 -4.19 9.84 10.73
CA LEU A 263 -3.43 8.78 11.41
C LEU A 263 -1.97 8.68 10.93
N ALA A 264 -1.72 9.04 9.66
CA ALA A 264 -0.40 9.02 9.05
C ALA A 264 0.42 10.30 9.26
N THR A 265 -0.18 11.35 9.83
CA THR A 265 0.47 12.63 10.06
C THR A 265 0.71 12.83 11.55
N ASP A 266 1.93 13.12 11.95
CA ASP A 266 2.29 13.60 13.29
C ASP A 266 2.66 15.08 13.22
N VAL A 267 2.28 15.85 14.24
CA VAL A 267 2.55 17.29 14.32
C VAL A 267 3.13 17.62 15.68
N GLU A 268 4.24 18.36 15.68
CA GLU A 268 4.90 18.90 16.86
C GLU A 268 4.88 20.43 16.79
N ILE A 269 4.59 21.08 17.93
CA ILE A 269 4.71 22.54 18.03
C ILE A 269 6.20 22.87 18.14
N VAL A 270 6.66 23.80 17.30
CA VAL A 270 8.03 24.31 17.34
C VAL A 270 7.99 25.76 17.81
N SER A 271 8.68 26.08 18.90
CA SER A 271 8.88 27.45 19.37
C SER A 271 10.37 27.76 19.45
N ARG A 272 10.79 28.86 18.83
CA ARG A 272 12.18 29.33 18.78
C ARG A 272 12.21 30.83 19.09
N GLY A 273 12.37 31.18 20.36
CA GLY A 273 12.35 32.58 20.78
C GLY A 273 11.01 33.23 20.44
N GLU A 274 11.04 34.23 19.57
CA GLU A 274 9.85 34.94 19.09
C GLU A 274 9.17 34.27 17.89
N GLU A 275 9.56 33.05 17.52
CA GLU A 275 8.92 32.31 16.43
C GLU A 275 8.13 31.10 16.95
N VAL A 276 6.99 30.82 16.32
CA VAL A 276 6.11 29.70 16.62
C VAL A 276 5.62 29.05 15.31
N GLY A 277 5.50 27.73 15.30
CA GLY A 277 5.03 27.01 14.14
C GLY A 277 4.85 25.52 14.39
N ALA A 278 4.87 24.75 13.31
CA ALA A 278 4.65 23.32 13.34
C ALA A 278 5.75 22.58 12.58
N ARG A 279 6.22 21.48 13.16
CA ARG A 279 6.91 20.41 12.43
C ARG A 279 5.91 19.31 12.14
N LEU A 280 5.78 18.99 10.87
CA LEU A 280 4.91 17.95 10.36
C LEU A 280 5.75 16.77 9.90
N THR A 281 5.34 15.57 10.27
CA THR A 281 5.90 14.32 9.75
C THR A 281 4.76 13.50 9.17
N TYR A 282 4.82 13.25 7.86
CA TYR A 282 3.81 12.45 7.16
C TYR A 282 4.39 11.13 6.67
N ARG A 283 3.75 10.01 7.03
CA ARG A 283 4.10 8.68 6.55
C ARG A 283 3.30 8.38 5.28
N HIS A 284 3.90 8.66 4.13
CA HIS A 284 3.26 8.46 2.83
C HIS A 284 3.30 6.99 2.40
N TYR A 285 2.15 6.40 2.08
CA TYR A 285 2.05 5.01 1.65
C TYR A 285 2.57 4.82 0.20
N VAL A 286 3.47 3.86 0.02
CA VAL A 286 4.01 3.49 -1.30
C VAL A 286 3.04 2.54 -1.99
N ALA A 287 2.37 3.03 -3.04
CA ALA A 287 1.26 2.34 -3.68
C ALA A 287 1.70 1.11 -4.49
N PHE A 288 2.89 1.13 -5.10
CA PHE A 288 3.38 0.03 -5.93
C PHE A 288 4.24 -0.95 -5.12
N PRO A 289 3.81 -2.20 -4.88
CA PRO A 289 4.52 -3.13 -4.01
C PRO A 289 5.94 -3.47 -4.48
N LEU A 290 6.15 -3.58 -5.80
CA LEU A 290 7.47 -3.85 -6.40
C LEU A 290 8.48 -2.72 -6.14
N VAL A 291 7.99 -1.53 -5.82
CA VAL A 291 8.78 -0.32 -5.56
C VAL A 291 8.87 -0.06 -4.04
N GLY A 292 7.90 -0.56 -3.27
CA GLY A 292 7.82 -0.41 -1.82
C GLY A 292 9.08 -0.82 -1.07
N SER A 293 9.64 -1.99 -1.39
CA SER A 293 10.85 -2.49 -0.73
C SER A 293 12.11 -1.68 -1.01
N ILE A 294 12.12 -0.86 -2.05
CA ILE A 294 13.27 -0.04 -2.45
C ILE A 294 13.17 1.36 -1.84
N PHE A 295 11.96 1.93 -1.76
CA PHE A 295 11.74 3.34 -1.44
C PHE A 295 11.00 3.58 -0.12
N GLY A 296 10.60 2.55 0.61
CA GLY A 296 9.87 2.70 1.85
C GLY A 296 10.28 1.70 2.92
N ASP A 297 9.97 2.06 4.15
CA ASP A 297 10.14 1.21 5.32
C ASP A 297 8.86 0.43 5.56
N SER A 298 8.99 -0.86 5.85
CA SER A 298 7.85 -1.71 6.23
C SER A 298 7.38 -1.32 7.62
N THR A 299 6.21 -0.66 7.71
CA THR A 299 5.60 -0.24 8.96
C THR A 299 4.08 -0.37 8.90
N THR A 300 3.41 -0.10 10.02
CA THR A 300 1.96 -0.12 10.14
C THR A 300 1.47 1.27 10.53
N VAL A 301 0.59 1.84 9.72
CA VAL A 301 -0.01 3.17 9.96
C VAL A 301 -1.52 3.05 9.95
N GLY A 302 -2.15 3.45 11.06
CA GLY A 302 -3.60 3.37 11.22
C GLY A 302 -4.17 1.96 11.09
N GLY A 303 -3.39 0.91 11.36
CA GLY A 303 -3.78 -0.50 11.17
C GLY A 303 -3.42 -1.10 9.83
N ARG A 304 -3.04 -0.28 8.84
CA ARG A 304 -2.59 -0.76 7.53
C ARG A 304 -1.11 -1.07 7.56
N GLN A 305 -0.75 -2.32 7.30
CA GLN A 305 0.64 -2.72 7.05
C GLN A 305 1.05 -2.38 5.61
N GLY A 306 2.28 -1.91 5.42
CA GLY A 306 2.84 -1.71 4.09
C GLY A 306 4.16 -0.95 4.12
N TYR A 307 4.57 -0.46 2.95
CA TYR A 307 5.78 0.34 2.81
C TYR A 307 5.42 1.83 2.86
N TYR A 308 6.14 2.58 3.69
CA TYR A 308 5.91 4.00 3.89
C TYR A 308 7.19 4.79 3.71
N SER A 309 7.09 5.96 3.08
CA SER A 309 8.15 6.96 3.01
C SER A 309 7.80 8.09 3.97
N GLU A 310 8.73 8.43 4.86
CA GLU A 310 8.56 9.57 5.76
C GLU A 310 8.88 10.89 5.05
N ILE A 311 8.00 11.87 5.19
CA ILE A 311 8.16 13.23 4.67
C ILE A 311 8.01 14.19 5.84
N SER A 312 9.14 14.77 6.28
CA SER A 312 9.14 15.77 7.34
C SER A 312 9.31 17.18 6.78
N ARG A 313 8.50 18.13 7.27
CA ARG A 313 8.49 19.54 6.87
C ARG A 313 8.25 20.42 8.08
N GLU A 314 8.87 21.59 8.10
CA GLU A 314 8.74 22.55 9.20
C GLU A 314 8.33 23.90 8.63
N PHE A 315 7.39 24.56 9.30
CA PHE A 315 6.98 25.93 8.98
C PHE A 315 6.81 26.73 10.26
N ILE A 316 7.48 27.89 10.32
CA ILE A 316 7.54 28.79 11.47
C ILE A 316 7.16 30.20 11.06
N LEU A 317 6.52 30.92 11.97
CA LEU A 317 6.10 32.31 11.82
C LEU A 317 6.51 33.11 13.07
N PRO A 318 6.71 34.43 12.96
CA PRO A 318 6.82 35.30 14.13
C PRO A 318 5.58 35.14 15.02
N ALA A 319 5.78 34.96 16.32
CA ALA A 319 4.73 34.82 17.32
C ALA A 319 3.84 36.06 17.32
N GLN A 320 2.54 35.86 17.57
CA GLN A 320 1.61 36.97 17.70
C GLN A 320 2.00 37.84 18.88
N VAL A 321 2.11 39.15 18.65
CA VAL A 321 2.21 40.13 19.73
C VAL A 321 0.91 40.05 20.51
N GLN A 322 0.98 39.72 21.80
CA GLN A 322 -0.21 39.71 22.64
C GLN A 322 -0.79 41.13 22.67
N PRO A 323 -2.06 41.33 22.28
CA PRO A 323 -2.69 42.63 22.41
C PRO A 323 -2.65 43.05 23.87
N ASN A 324 -2.30 44.32 24.13
CA ASN A 324 -2.11 44.83 25.48
C ASN A 324 -3.35 44.52 26.33
N ALA A 325 -3.18 43.82 27.45
CA ALA A 325 -4.28 43.37 28.30
C ALA A 325 -4.94 44.53 29.06
N GLU A 326 -4.24 45.66 29.14
CA GLU A 326 -4.74 46.89 29.75
C GLU A 326 -5.73 47.56 28.78
N THR A 327 -7.02 47.55 29.15
CA THR A 327 -8.00 48.45 28.55
C THR A 327 -7.48 49.89 28.73
N PRO A 328 -7.41 50.72 27.67
CA PRO A 328 -7.01 52.10 27.83
C PRO A 328 -7.95 52.77 28.85
N GLU A 329 -7.39 53.33 29.91
CA GLU A 329 -8.14 54.14 30.87
C GLU A 329 -8.78 55.30 30.10
N LEU A 330 -10.12 55.32 30.05
CA LEU A 330 -10.92 56.42 29.49
C LEU A 330 -11.22 57.47 30.56
#